data_AF-A0A1M7BUR9-F1
#
_entry.id   AF-A0A1M7BUR9-F1
#
_cell.length_a   1.000
_cell.length_b   1.000
_cell.length_c   1.000
_cell.angle_alpha   90.00
_cell.angle_beta   90.00
_cell.angle_gamma   90.00
#
_symmetry.space_group_name_H-M   'P 1'
#
loop_
_entity.id
_entity.type
_entity.pdbx_description
1 polymer ?
#
loop_
_entity_poly.entity_id
_entity_poly.type
_entity_poly.pdbx_seq_one_letter_code
_entity_poly.pdbx_strand_id
1 'polypeptide(L)'
;MVNSMIPWIGGKRLMREFLIARFPPHYDKYVEVFGGAGWVLFAKKPERFEVYNDANSNLTNMFHVVKHKPMSFVKELGFLPLNSRAEFDLMLDWHRKQDFSLPYQTEEMALAKIYLSPIDF
;
A
#
# COMPACT_ATOMS: atom_id res chain seq x y z
N MET A 1 -14.28 -15.07 -2.46
CA MET A 1 -14.28 -13.66 -2.01
C MET A 1 -12.85 -13.21 -1.82
N VAL A 2 -12.47 -12.08 -2.40
CA VAL A 2 -11.13 -11.51 -2.22
C VAL A 2 -11.13 -10.64 -0.95
N ASN A 3 -10.07 -10.73 -0.16
CA ASN A 3 -9.87 -9.84 0.98
C ASN A 3 -9.12 -8.59 0.54
N SER A 4 -9.35 -7.47 1.23
CA SER A 4 -8.48 -6.31 1.06
C SER A 4 -7.05 -6.65 1.43
N MET A 5 -6.10 -6.00 0.75
CA MET A 5 -4.67 -6.11 1.02
C MET A 5 -4.23 -5.32 2.26
N ILE A 6 -5.08 -4.43 2.79
CA ILE A 6 -4.78 -3.63 4.00
C ILE A 6 -5.88 -3.76 5.06
N PRO A 7 -5.53 -3.67 6.36
CA PRO A 7 -6.50 -3.36 7.39
C PRO A 7 -6.93 -1.89 7.28
N TRP A 8 -8.15 -1.59 7.71
CA TRP A 8 -8.63 -0.20 7.81
C TRP A 8 -9.63 -0.06 8.95
N ILE A 9 -9.55 1.05 9.69
CA ILE A 9 -10.49 1.38 10.76
C ILE A 9 -11.90 1.49 10.15
N GLY A 10 -12.88 0.86 10.79
CA GLY A 10 -14.25 0.78 10.26
C GLY A 10 -14.45 -0.24 9.14
N GLY A 11 -13.47 -1.15 8.93
CA GLY A 11 -13.53 -2.17 7.90
C GLY A 11 -14.75 -3.10 8.03
N LYS A 12 -15.55 -3.18 6.97
CA LYS A 12 -16.77 -4.01 6.88
C LYS A 12 -16.49 -5.50 6.63
N ARG A 13 -15.29 -6.01 6.94
CA ARG A 13 -14.86 -7.39 6.61
C ARG A 13 -15.86 -8.45 7.09
N LEU A 14 -16.28 -8.37 8.36
CA LEU A 14 -17.18 -9.34 8.97
C LEU A 14 -18.63 -9.18 8.50
N MET A 15 -19.02 -8.00 8.02
CA MET A 15 -20.39 -7.68 7.61
C MET A 15 -20.61 -7.77 6.10
N ARG A 16 -19.56 -7.92 5.30
CA ARG A 16 -19.63 -7.79 3.84
C ARG A 16 -20.63 -8.76 3.20
N GLU A 17 -20.72 -9.99 3.69
CA GLU A 17 -21.66 -10.99 3.16
C GLU A 17 -23.11 -10.57 3.41
N PHE A 18 -23.40 -10.10 4.63
CA PHE A 18 -24.71 -9.55 4.99
C PHE A 18 -25.08 -8.33 4.14
N LEU A 19 -24.11 -7.45 3.83
CA LEU A 19 -24.32 -6.28 2.99
C LEU A 19 -24.57 -6.67 1.53
N ILE A 20 -23.75 -7.56 0.98
CA ILE A 20 -23.87 -8.02 -0.42
C ILE A 20 -25.20 -8.75 -0.65
N ALA A 21 -25.68 -9.53 0.33
CA ALA A 21 -26.99 -10.19 0.25
C ALA A 21 -28.18 -9.23 0.14
N ARG A 22 -27.98 -7.93 0.42
CA ARG A 22 -29.00 -6.87 0.30
C ARG A 22 -28.85 -6.05 -0.97
N PHE A 23 -27.88 -6.36 -1.81
CA PHE A 23 -27.76 -5.69 -3.10
C PHE A 23 -28.99 -6.01 -3.95
N PRO A 24 -29.39 -5.07 -4.84
CA PRO A 24 -30.38 -5.39 -5.86
C PRO A 24 -29.95 -6.65 -6.63
N PRO A 25 -30.90 -7.50 -7.06
CA PRO A 25 -30.57 -8.68 -7.85
C PRO A 25 -29.85 -8.32 -9.16
N HIS A 26 -30.13 -7.14 -9.71
CA HIS A 26 -29.50 -6.59 -10.91
C HIS A 26 -29.20 -5.11 -10.74
N TYR A 27 -28.00 -4.69 -11.14
CA TYR A 27 -27.55 -3.31 -11.18
C TYR A 27 -26.40 -3.18 -12.18
N ASP A 28 -26.33 -2.08 -12.92
CA ASP A 28 -25.34 -1.89 -13.99
C ASP A 28 -24.05 -1.21 -13.51
N LYS A 29 -24.09 -0.58 -12.33
CA LYS A 29 -23.03 0.26 -11.80
C LYS A 29 -22.91 0.08 -10.29
N TYR A 30 -21.68 -0.07 -9.82
CA TYR A 30 -21.34 -0.05 -8.41
C TYR A 30 -20.50 1.17 -8.09
N VAL A 31 -20.87 1.92 -7.05
CA VAL A 31 -20.13 3.10 -6.60
C VAL A 31 -19.89 2.98 -5.09
N GLU A 32 -18.63 2.89 -4.70
CA GLU A 32 -18.23 2.87 -3.29
C GLU A 32 -17.57 4.21 -2.94
N VAL A 33 -18.39 5.11 -2.38
CA VAL A 33 -18.04 6.52 -2.14
C VAL A 33 -17.05 6.69 -0.98
N PHE A 34 -17.16 5.82 0.03
CA PHE A 34 -16.30 5.76 1.22
C PHE A 34 -15.54 4.44 1.21
N GLY A 35 -14.59 4.34 0.30
CA GLY A 35 -13.88 3.14 -0.06
C GLY A 35 -13.19 2.45 1.10
N GLY A 36 -12.42 3.18 1.90
CA GLY A 36 -11.52 2.62 2.91
C GLY A 36 -10.70 1.46 2.32
N ALA A 37 -10.68 0.32 3.00
CA ALA A 37 -10.04 -0.90 2.48
C ALA A 37 -10.78 -1.60 1.31
N GLY A 38 -11.95 -1.15 0.86
CA GLY A 38 -12.67 -1.78 -0.27
C GLY A 38 -13.24 -3.16 0.06
N TRP A 39 -13.58 -3.41 1.33
CA TRP A 39 -14.01 -4.74 1.80
C TRP A 39 -15.25 -5.29 1.08
N VAL A 40 -16.16 -4.41 0.65
CA VAL A 40 -17.38 -4.80 -0.08
C VAL A 40 -17.07 -4.93 -1.57
N LEU A 41 -16.38 -3.94 -2.17
CA LEU A 41 -15.90 -3.99 -3.56
C LEU A 41 -15.21 -5.31 -3.92
N PHE A 42 -14.25 -5.77 -3.09
CA PHE A 42 -13.49 -6.99 -3.37
C PHE A 42 -14.24 -8.30 -3.04
N ALA A 43 -15.30 -8.22 -2.25
CA ALA A 43 -16.07 -9.39 -1.85
C ALA A 43 -17.28 -9.64 -2.76
N LYS A 44 -17.89 -8.60 -3.32
CA LYS A 44 -18.98 -8.76 -4.28
C LYS A 44 -18.45 -9.40 -5.58
N LYS A 45 -19.36 -9.91 -6.40
CA LYS A 45 -19.04 -10.32 -7.76
C LYS A 45 -18.58 -9.08 -8.56
N PRO A 46 -17.51 -9.16 -9.38
CA PRO A 46 -17.10 -8.06 -10.24
C PRO A 46 -18.20 -7.67 -11.23
N GLU A 47 -18.38 -6.38 -11.44
CA GLU A 47 -19.34 -5.80 -12.39
C GLU A 47 -18.62 -5.01 -13.48
N ARG A 48 -19.34 -4.73 -14.59
CA ARG A 48 -18.78 -4.01 -15.74
C ARG A 48 -18.31 -2.59 -15.38
N PHE A 49 -19.03 -1.92 -14.49
CA PHE A 49 -18.74 -0.54 -14.11
C PHE A 49 -18.67 -0.39 -12.59
N GLU A 50 -17.47 -0.21 -12.08
CA GLU A 50 -17.18 -0.05 -10.65
C GLU A 50 -16.38 1.23 -10.43
N VAL A 51 -16.85 2.06 -9.51
CA VAL A 51 -16.18 3.28 -9.08
C VAL A 51 -15.80 3.14 -7.62
N TYR A 52 -14.50 3.17 -7.35
CA TYR A 52 -13.96 3.29 -6.00
C TYR A 52 -13.57 4.74 -5.76
N ASN A 53 -14.04 5.32 -4.67
CA ASN A 53 -13.66 6.65 -4.23
C ASN A 53 -13.36 6.65 -2.73
N ASP A 54 -12.43 7.50 -2.32
CA ASP A 54 -12.20 7.82 -0.91
C ASP A 54 -11.65 9.25 -0.82
N ALA A 55 -11.93 9.94 0.29
CA ALA A 55 -11.37 11.28 0.54
C ALA A 55 -9.85 11.22 0.77
N ASN A 56 -9.33 10.09 1.25
CA ASN A 56 -7.91 9.87 1.40
C ASN A 56 -7.28 9.48 0.05
N SER A 57 -6.58 10.42 -0.58
CA SER A 57 -5.91 10.22 -1.87
C SER A 57 -4.83 9.13 -1.85
N ASN A 58 -4.24 8.82 -0.69
CA ASN A 58 -3.27 7.73 -0.59
C ASN A 58 -3.93 6.36 -0.79
N LEU A 59 -5.20 6.19 -0.38
CA LEU A 59 -5.94 4.96 -0.62
C LEU A 59 -6.26 4.76 -2.10
N THR A 60 -6.80 5.80 -2.75
CA THR A 60 -7.12 5.73 -4.18
C THR A 60 -5.85 5.53 -5.02
N ASN A 61 -4.75 6.21 -4.67
CA ASN A 61 -3.45 6.02 -5.31
C ASN A 61 -2.91 4.60 -5.10
N MET A 62 -2.97 4.07 -3.87
CA MET A 62 -2.51 2.70 -3.58
C MET A 62 -3.22 1.67 -4.47
N PHE A 63 -4.56 1.69 -4.50
CA PHE A 63 -5.31 0.76 -5.35
C PHE A 63 -5.06 0.98 -6.85
N HIS A 64 -4.84 2.23 -7.27
CA HIS A 64 -4.44 2.54 -8.65
C HIS A 64 -3.09 1.91 -9.01
N VAL A 65 -2.07 2.08 -8.16
CA VAL A 65 -0.73 1.50 -8.38
C VAL A 65 -0.79 -0.01 -8.38
N VAL A 66 -1.51 -0.63 -7.46
CA VAL A 66 -1.63 -2.10 -7.41
C VAL A 66 -2.31 -2.64 -8.66
N LYS A 67 -3.34 -1.94 -9.17
CA LYS A 67 -4.04 -2.32 -10.40
C LYS A 67 -3.16 -2.19 -11.65
N HIS A 68 -2.41 -1.09 -11.76
CA HIS A 68 -1.76 -0.72 -13.03
C HIS A 68 -0.26 -0.99 -13.09
N LYS A 69 0.40 -1.13 -11.93
CA LYS A 69 1.84 -1.38 -11.82
C LYS A 69 2.16 -2.47 -10.77
N PRO A 70 1.49 -3.64 -10.78
CA PRO A 70 1.62 -4.65 -9.73
C PRO A 70 3.06 -5.14 -9.55
N MET A 71 3.79 -5.37 -10.65
CA MET A 71 5.17 -5.87 -10.56
C MET A 71 6.14 -4.83 -9.99
N SER A 72 5.98 -3.56 -10.34
CA SER A 72 6.77 -2.48 -9.74
C SER A 72 6.47 -2.34 -8.25
N PHE A 73 5.20 -2.46 -7.86
CA PHE A 73 4.77 -2.43 -6.46
C PHE A 73 5.37 -3.60 -5.66
N VAL A 74 5.28 -4.83 -6.17
CA VAL A 74 5.86 -6.01 -5.51
C VAL A 74 7.38 -5.90 -5.41
N LYS A 75 8.05 -5.43 -6.47
CA LYS A 75 9.49 -5.18 -6.45
C LYS A 75 9.85 -4.21 -5.34
N GLU A 76 9.18 -3.06 -5.27
CA GLU A 76 9.45 -2.03 -4.25
C GLU A 76 9.20 -2.55 -2.83
N LEU A 77 8.09 -3.27 -2.61
CA LEU A 77 7.82 -3.90 -1.30
C LEU A 77 8.90 -4.91 -0.89
N GLY A 78 9.47 -5.66 -1.85
CA GLY A 78 10.58 -6.56 -1.58
C GLY A 78 11.88 -5.84 -1.20
N PHE A 79 12.08 -4.60 -1.67
CA PHE A 79 13.22 -3.74 -1.32
C PHE A 79 12.99 -2.90 -0.06
N LEU A 80 11.74 -2.76 0.39
CA LEU A 80 11.37 -2.06 1.62
C LEU A 80 11.00 -3.02 2.76
N PRO A 81 11.86 -3.98 3.16
CA PRO A 81 11.59 -4.75 4.34
C PRO A 81 11.91 -3.86 5.55
N LEU A 82 10.91 -3.09 6.00
CA LEU A 82 10.95 -2.39 7.28
C LEU A 82 10.93 -3.42 8.40
N ASN A 83 12.09 -4.01 8.68
CA ASN A 83 12.26 -5.04 9.69
C ASN A 83 12.64 -4.43 11.05
N SER A 84 13.10 -3.18 11.06
CA SER A 84 13.56 -2.50 12.27
C SER A 84 12.88 -1.16 12.50
N ARG A 85 12.87 -0.75 13.77
CA ARG A 85 12.37 0.56 14.19
C ARG A 85 13.20 1.71 13.58
N ALA A 86 14.51 1.53 13.49
CA ALA A 86 15.43 2.53 12.94
C ALA A 86 15.15 2.81 11.45
N GLU A 87 14.94 1.77 10.64
CA GLU A 87 14.56 1.93 9.23
C GLU A 87 13.20 2.64 9.08
N PHE A 88 12.23 2.29 9.94
CA PHE A 88 10.93 2.95 9.93
C PHE A 88 11.04 4.44 10.25
N ASP A 89 11.77 4.80 11.29
CA ASP A 89 11.94 6.21 11.70
C ASP A 89 12.65 7.00 10.58
N LEU A 90 13.67 6.43 9.94
CA LEU A 90 14.34 7.02 8.76
C LEU A 90 13.37 7.30 7.60
N MET A 91 12.55 6.31 7.25
CA MET A 91 11.55 6.47 6.18
C MET A 91 10.47 7.49 6.55
N LEU A 92 10.09 7.54 7.83
CA LEU A 92 9.11 8.50 8.34
C LEU A 92 9.66 9.93 8.27
N ASP A 93 10.92 10.13 8.62
CA ASP A 93 11.59 11.42 8.54
C ASP A 93 11.72 11.88 7.09
N TRP A 94 12.12 10.98 6.18
CA TRP A 94 12.10 11.24 4.73
C TRP A 94 10.71 11.65 4.24
N HIS A 95 9.67 10.91 4.63
CA HIS A 95 8.28 11.23 4.27
C HIS A 95 7.82 12.59 4.81
N ARG A 96 8.26 12.94 6.01
CA ARG A 96 8.00 14.25 6.65
C ARG A 96 8.86 15.38 6.10
N LYS A 97 9.75 15.09 5.14
CA LYS A 97 10.74 16.04 4.60
C LYS A 97 11.67 16.59 5.68
N GLN A 98 11.95 15.77 6.70
CA GLN A 98 12.93 16.01 7.74
C GLN A 98 14.29 15.49 7.30
N ASP A 99 15.33 15.70 8.12
CA ASP A 99 16.63 15.10 7.87
C ASP A 99 16.52 13.58 8.02
N PHE A 100 16.88 12.87 6.96
CA PHE A 100 16.90 11.40 6.90
C PHE A 100 18.33 10.91 6.61
N SER A 101 19.34 11.70 6.97
CA SER A 101 20.73 11.27 6.90
C SER A 101 20.97 10.10 7.85
N LEU A 102 21.74 9.11 7.40
CA LEU A 102 22.14 8.01 8.26
C LEU A 102 23.21 8.51 9.24
N PRO A 103 23.10 8.22 10.54
CA PRO A 103 24.18 8.50 11.49
C PRO A 103 25.49 7.88 11.00
N TYR A 104 26.58 8.64 11.11
CA TYR A 104 27.93 8.21 10.72
C TYR A 104 28.11 7.84 9.24
N GLN A 105 27.17 8.17 8.35
CA GLN A 105 27.25 7.82 6.93
C GLN A 105 28.59 8.20 6.29
N THR A 106 29.07 9.42 6.55
CA THR A 106 30.35 9.90 5.99
C THR A 106 31.54 9.10 6.50
N GLU A 107 31.54 8.74 7.78
CA GLU A 107 32.62 7.97 8.42
C GLU A 107 32.62 6.52 7.94
N GLU A 108 31.46 5.86 7.94
CA GLU A 108 31.30 4.49 7.42
C GLU A 108 31.68 4.42 5.93
N MET A 109 31.31 5.41 5.12
CA MET A 109 31.73 5.47 3.72
C MET A 109 33.23 5.70 3.54
N ALA A 110 33.90 6.39 4.48
CA ALA A 110 35.35 6.53 4.47
C ALA A 110 36.05 5.22 4.85
N LEU A 111 35.55 4.52 5.88
CA LEU A 111 36.04 3.21 6.30
C LEU A 111 35.84 2.16 5.21
N ALA A 112 34.66 2.13 4.58
CA ALA A 112 34.35 1.20 3.48
C ALA A 112 35.36 1.31 2.34
N LYS A 113 35.80 2.52 1.97
CA LYS A 113 36.83 2.71 0.92
C LYS A 113 38.21 2.18 1.30
N ILE A 114 38.50 2.08 2.60
CA ILE A 114 39.76 1.55 3.12
C ILE A 114 39.72 0.02 3.19
N TYR A 115 38.60 -0.52 3.70
CA TYR A 115 38.50 -1.94 4.07
C TYR A 115 37.81 -2.83 3.04
N LEU A 116 36.96 -2.28 2.17
CA LEU A 116 36.24 -3.04 1.15
C LEU A 116 36.89 -2.85 -0.21
N SER A 117 37.13 -3.96 -0.90
CA SER A 117 37.54 -3.95 -2.30
C SER A 117 36.43 -3.38 -3.18
N PRO A 118 36.75 -2.74 -4.32
CA PRO A 118 35.75 -2.37 -5.32
C PRO A 118 34.92 -3.58 -5.74
N ILE A 119 33.62 -3.37 -5.97
CA ILE A 119 32.76 -4.42 -6.50
C ILE A 119 33.15 -4.65 -7.96
N ASP A 120 33.60 -5.86 -8.28
CA ASP A 120 33.78 -6.30 -9.66
C ASP A 120 32.39 -6.48 -10.28
N PHE A 121 32.04 -5.62 -11.24
CA PHE A 121 30.80 -5.70 -12.02
C PHE A 121 31.02 -6.45 -13.34
#